data_AF-A0A359MWS1-F1
#
_entry.id   AF-A0A359MWS1-F1
#
_cell.length_a   1.000
_cell.length_b   1.000
_cell.length_c   1.000
_cell.angle_alpha   90.00
_cell.angle_beta   90.00
_cell.angle_gamma   90.00
#
_symmetry.space_group_name_H-M   'P 1'
#
loop_
_entity.id
_entity.type
_entity.pdbx_description
1 polymer ?
#
loop_
_entity_poly.entity_id
_entity_poly.type
_entity_poly.pdbx_seq_one_letter_code
_entity_poly.pdbx_strand_id
1 'polypeptide(L)'
;MNQKKIFIALFVILVIGIVGYFTLVKNQTPVSQTQQIVFVSQEECEQKTGKSCDFQMCDYIPPGKTFEEVCGNDFKKGWVPSISTTTDQ
;
A
#
# COMPACT_ATOMS: atom_id res chain seq x y z
N MET A 1 -41.83 -27.26 -15.22
CA MET A 1 -40.94 -26.09 -15.13
C MET A 1 -39.83 -26.28 -16.15
N ASN A 2 -39.86 -25.49 -17.22
CA ASN A 2 -39.11 -25.79 -18.45
C ASN A 2 -37.60 -25.68 -18.17
N GLN A 3 -36.85 -26.78 -18.33
CA GLN A 3 -35.42 -26.83 -18.02
C GLN A 3 -34.62 -25.64 -18.58
N LYS A 4 -35.00 -25.16 -19.76
CA LYS A 4 -34.40 -23.97 -20.41
C LYS A 4 -34.47 -22.71 -19.53
N LYS A 5 -35.54 -22.51 -18.75
CA LYS A 5 -35.67 -21.37 -17.83
C LYS A 5 -34.75 -21.49 -16.60
N ILE A 6 -34.47 -22.72 -16.16
CA ILE A 6 -33.55 -22.98 -15.04
C ILE A 6 -32.10 -22.68 -15.47
N PHE A 7 -31.70 -23.11 -16.68
CA PHE A 7 -30.38 -22.80 -17.22
C PHE A 7 -30.15 -21.29 -17.41
N ILE A 8 -31.15 -20.55 -17.90
CA ILE A 8 -31.05 -19.09 -18.03
C ILE A 8 -30.88 -18.42 -16.67
N ALA A 9 -31.65 -18.84 -15.66
CA ALA A 9 -31.56 -18.28 -14.32
C ALA A 9 -30.16 -18.51 -13.69
N LEU A 10 -29.60 -19.71 -13.84
CA LEU A 10 -28.26 -20.04 -13.35
C LEU A 10 -27.16 -19.20 -14.05
N PHE A 11 -27.29 -19.00 -15.37
CA PHE A 11 -26.31 -18.22 -16.13
C PHE A 11 -26.30 -16.75 -15.71
N VAL A 12 -27.47 -16.16 -15.45
CA VAL A 12 -27.59 -14.78 -14.97
C VAL A 12 -26.92 -14.60 -13.60
N ILE A 13 -27.14 -15.53 -12.67
CA ILE A 13 -26.52 -15.49 -11.34
C ILE A 13 -24.99 -15.58 -11.44
N LEU A 14 -24.50 -16.47 -12.31
CA LEU A 14 -23.06 -16.67 -12.54
C LEU A 14 -22.39 -15.41 -13.12
N VAL A 15 -23.02 -14.75 -14.09
CA VAL A 15 -22.50 -13.50 -14.68
C VAL A 15 -22.47 -12.37 -13.65
N ILE A 16 -23.52 -12.19 -12.85
CA ILE A 16 -23.57 -11.16 -11.81
C ILE A 16 -22.48 -11.41 -10.75
N GLY A 17 -22.28 -12.67 -10.35
CA GLY A 17 -21.22 -13.05 -9.40
C GLY A 17 -19.81 -12.73 -9.92
N ILE A 18 -19.54 -13.02 -11.20
CA ILE A 18 -18.24 -12.71 -11.82
C ILE A 18 -18.03 -11.19 -11.89
N VAL A 19 -19.02 -10.44 -12.37
CA VAL A 19 -18.91 -8.97 -12.47
C VAL A 19 -18.71 -8.32 -11.10
N GLY A 20 -19.47 -8.76 -10.08
CA GLY A 20 -19.30 -8.29 -8.70
C GLY A 20 -17.95 -8.64 -8.10
N TYR A 21 -17.41 -9.83 -8.39
CA TYR A 21 -16.07 -10.21 -7.95
C TYR A 21 -14.99 -9.33 -8.59
N PHE A 22 -15.08 -9.08 -9.90
CA PHE A 22 -14.11 -8.25 -10.62
C PHE A 22 -14.12 -6.78 -10.17
N THR A 23 -15.28 -6.21 -9.84
CA THR A 23 -15.33 -4.82 -9.33
C THR A 23 -14.75 -4.71 -7.91
N LEU A 24 -14.93 -5.73 -7.08
CA LEU A 24 -14.43 -5.75 -5.70
C LEU A 24 -12.91 -5.99 -5.65
N VAL A 25 -12.37 -6.85 -6.51
CA VAL A 25 -10.92 -7.06 -6.67
C VAL A 25 -10.24 -5.83 -7.29
N LYS A 26 -10.86 -5.16 -8.26
CA LYS A 26 -10.27 -3.99 -8.93
C LYS A 26 -10.26 -2.72 -8.06
N ASN A 27 -11.14 -2.63 -7.06
CA ASN A 27 -11.17 -1.54 -6.09
C ASN A 27 -10.24 -1.74 -4.89
N GLN A 28 -9.56 -2.88 -4.79
CA GLN A 28 -8.30 -2.93 -4.07
C GLN A 28 -7.30 -2.14 -4.91
N THR A 29 -7.34 -0.82 -4.76
CA THR A 29 -6.15 -0.01 -5.01
C THR A 29 -5.03 -0.74 -4.29
N PRO A 30 -3.95 -1.15 -4.97
CA PRO A 30 -2.75 -1.46 -4.24
C PRO A 30 -2.47 -0.17 -3.48
N VAL A 31 -2.74 -0.18 -2.17
CA VAL A 31 -2.09 0.75 -1.26
C VAL A 31 -0.65 0.52 -1.62
N SER A 32 -0.08 1.45 -2.38
CA SER A 32 1.30 1.41 -2.76
C SER A 32 2.02 1.51 -1.43
N GLN A 33 2.26 0.34 -0.81
CA GLN A 33 3.28 0.13 0.17
C GLN A 33 4.52 0.44 -0.63
N THR A 34 4.80 1.74 -0.72
CA THR A 34 6.03 2.27 -1.23
C THR A 34 7.01 1.68 -0.26
N GLN A 35 7.57 0.53 -0.63
CA GLN A 35 8.60 -0.14 0.14
C GLN A 35 9.64 0.93 0.37
N GLN A 36 9.63 1.46 1.58
CA GLN A 36 10.51 2.55 1.92
C GLN A 36 11.91 1.97 1.77
N ILE A 37 12.65 2.48 0.79
CA ILE A 37 14.00 1.99 0.54
C ILE A 37 14.83 2.53 1.70
N VAL A 38 15.16 1.62 2.61
CA VAL A 38 15.94 1.92 3.80
C VAL A 38 17.37 1.46 3.57
N PHE A 39 18.30 2.40 3.72
CA PHE A 39 19.72 2.16 3.56
C PHE A 39 20.40 1.97 4.92
N VAL A 40 21.51 1.24 4.93
CA VAL A 40 22.24 0.91 6.17
C VAL A 40 23.08 2.11 6.64
N SER A 41 23.61 2.89 5.70
CA SER A 41 24.39 4.10 5.98
C SER A 41 23.83 5.33 5.28
N GLN A 42 24.11 6.51 5.87
CA GLN A 42 23.78 7.80 5.27
C GLN A 42 24.43 7.94 3.90
N GLU A 43 25.72 7.62 3.80
CA GLU A 43 26.49 7.73 2.56
C GLU A 43 25.90 6.87 1.44
N GLU A 44 25.49 5.63 1.73
CA GLU A 44 24.84 4.76 0.74
C GLU A 44 23.53 5.37 0.24
N CYS A 45 22.74 5.95 1.14
CA CYS A 45 21.49 6.62 0.82
C CYS A 45 21.74 7.84 -0.08
N GLU A 46 22.66 8.73 0.31
CA GLU A 46 22.96 9.95 -0.43
C GLU A 46 23.56 9.66 -1.80
N GLN A 47 24.47 8.68 -1.90
CA GLN A 47 25.07 8.28 -3.18
C GLN A 47 24.04 7.65 -4.13
N LYS A 48 23.14 6.79 -3.62
CA LYS A 48 22.15 6.10 -4.46
C LYS A 48 20.98 6.98 -4.86
N THR A 49 20.57 7.90 -3.99
CA THR A 49 19.39 8.73 -4.22
C THR A 49 19.73 10.13 -4.74
N GLY A 50 20.97 10.59 -4.54
CA GLY A 50 21.40 11.94 -4.86
C GLY A 50 20.73 13.04 -4.01
N LYS A 51 20.12 12.66 -2.87
CA LYS A 51 19.41 13.55 -1.96
C LYS A 51 20.04 13.50 -0.57
N SER A 52 19.81 14.52 0.26
CA SER A 52 20.06 14.40 1.70
C SER A 52 19.23 13.26 2.27
N CYS A 53 19.77 12.57 3.26
CA CYS A 53 19.08 11.45 3.90
C CYS A 53 18.95 11.66 5.40
N ASP A 54 17.81 11.27 5.93
CA ASP A 54 17.50 11.33 7.35
C ASP A 54 17.43 9.93 7.93
N PHE A 55 17.90 9.78 9.17
CA PHE A 55 17.75 8.53 9.90
C PHE A 55 16.35 8.47 10.49
N GLN A 56 15.51 7.58 9.94
CA GLN A 56 14.16 7.41 10.43
C GLN A 56 14.08 6.29 11.47
N MET A 57 13.51 6.63 12.63
CA MET A 57 13.19 5.73 13.73
C MET A 57 11.73 5.94 14.15
N CYS A 58 11.09 4.88 14.62
CA CYS A 58 9.71 4.93 15.14
C CYS A 58 9.70 4.34 16.56
N ASP A 59 10.30 5.09 17.47
CA ASP A 59 10.52 4.74 18.87
C ASP A 59 9.39 5.19 19.80
N TYR A 60 8.52 6.10 19.34
CA TYR A 60 7.39 6.60 20.10
C TYR A 60 6.05 6.26 19.46
N ILE A 61 5.22 5.51 20.19
CA ILE A 61 3.83 5.22 19.86
C ILE A 61 2.94 5.97 20.86
N PRO A 62 2.13 6.96 20.42
CA PRO A 62 1.22 7.66 21.31
C PRO A 62 0.18 6.73 21.95
N PRO A 63 -0.28 7.04 23.18
CA PRO A 63 -1.26 6.21 23.86
C PRO A 63 -2.57 6.12 23.06
N GLY A 64 -3.10 4.91 22.92
CA GLY A 64 -4.32 4.66 22.15
C GLY A 64 -4.12 4.47 20.64
N LYS A 65 -2.87 4.39 20.17
CA LYS A 65 -2.51 4.03 18.79
C LYS A 65 -1.70 2.75 18.73
N THR A 66 -1.76 2.05 17.62
CA THR A 66 -0.91 0.88 17.36
C THR A 66 0.35 1.26 16.58
N PHE A 67 1.36 0.40 16.61
CA PHE A 67 2.60 0.59 15.86
C PHE A 67 2.33 0.70 14.35
N GLU A 68 1.44 -0.13 13.85
CA GLU A 68 1.06 -0.19 12.43
C GLU A 68 0.38 1.09 11.96
N GLU A 69 -0.39 1.75 12.83
CA GLU A 69 -1.04 3.03 12.53
C GLU A 69 -0.04 4.20 12.49
N VAL A 70 1.05 4.12 13.27
CA VAL A 70 1.98 5.24 13.49
C VAL A 70 3.20 5.11 12.59
N CYS A 71 3.77 3.91 12.51
CA CYS A 71 4.99 3.61 11.77
C CYS A 71 4.69 2.95 10.41
N GLY A 72 3.54 2.28 10.28
CA GLY A 72 3.22 1.43 9.14
C GLY A 72 3.62 -0.03 9.37
N ASN A 73 2.91 -0.94 8.70
CA ASN A 73 3.14 -2.40 8.80
C ASN A 73 4.56 -2.85 8.41
N ASP A 74 5.23 -2.09 7.53
CA ASP A 74 6.53 -2.44 6.96
C ASP A 74 7.64 -1.46 7.39
N PHE A 75 7.44 -0.76 8.52
CA PHE A 75 8.44 0.18 9.00
C PHE A 75 9.78 -0.52 9.24
N LYS A 76 10.83 0.03 8.65
CA LYS A 76 12.21 -0.38 8.92
C LYS A 76 13.02 0.85 9.32
N LYS A 77 13.72 0.74 10.44
CA LYS A 77 14.66 1.79 10.87
C LYS A 77 15.83 1.86 9.89
N GLY A 78 16.28 3.08 9.59
CA GLY A 78 17.49 3.31 8.82
C GLY A 78 17.43 4.63 8.04
N TRP A 79 18.33 4.77 7.07
CA TRP A 79 18.47 5.99 6.30
C TRP A 79 17.49 6.01 5.15
N VAL A 80 16.75 7.10 5.02
CA VAL A 80 15.76 7.32 3.97
C VAL A 80 15.98 8.69 3.34
N PRO A 81 15.76 8.87 2.03
CA PRO A 81 15.95 10.16 1.41
C PRO A 81 14.96 11.16 2.00
N SER A 82 15.46 12.34 2.40
CA SER A 82 14.63 13.44 2.86
C SER A 82 13.64 13.76 1.75
N ILE A 83 12.35 13.75 2.08
CA ILE A 83 11.34 14.40 1.26
C ILE A 83 11.60 15.90 1.37
N SER A 84 12.45 16.42 0.48
CA SER A 84 12.34 17.80 0.07
C SER A 84 10.93 17.92 -0.50
N THR A 85 9.97 18.36 0.31
CA THR A 85 8.81 19.07 -0.22
C THR A 85 9.38 20.26 -0.98
N THR A 86 9.68 20.04 -2.26
CA THR A 86 9.55 21.08 -3.26
C THR A 86 8.06 21.40 -3.27
N THR A 87 7.64 22.16 -2.25
CA THR A 87 6.54 23.09 -2.39
C THR A 87 7.05 24.06 -3.44
N ASP A 88 6.84 23.72 -4.72
CA ASP A 88 6.72 24.73 -5.76
C ASP A 88 5.63 25.67 -5.24
N GLN A 89 6.10 26.83 -4.78
CA GLN A 89 5.33 27.95 -4.29
C GLN A 89 4.74 28.71 -5.48
#